data_AF-A0A3B0TUT1-F1
#
_entry.id   AF-A0A3B0TUT1-F1
#
_cell.length_a   1.000
_cell.length_b   1.000
_cell.length_c   1.000
_cell.angle_alpha   90.00
_cell.angle_beta   90.00
_cell.angle_gamma   90.00
#
_symmetry.space_group_name_H-M   'P 1'
#
loop_
_entity.id
_entity.type
_entity.pdbx_description
1 polymer ?
#
loop_
_entity_poly.entity_id
_entity_poly.type
_entity_poly.pdbx_seq_one_letter_code
_entity_poly.pdbx_strand_id
1 'polypeptide(L)' 'MENAIQPLNEILIQHELKNDDLVKASIEQLTHKQVQKSRKGRCVTSNIQYKVLKALNGCLEEKKYKITDLFNY' A
#
# COMPACT_ATOMS: atom_id res chain seq x y z
N MET A 1 4.13 15.88 15.28
CA MET A 1 4.94 14.78 14.73
C MET A 1 4.58 14.62 13.28
N GLU A 2 5.44 15.09 12.39
CA GLU A 2 5.32 14.89 10.95
C GLU A 2 5.46 13.39 10.69
N ASN A 3 4.35 12.67 10.56
CA ASN A 3 4.38 11.28 10.13
C ASN A 3 4.90 11.28 8.69
N ALA A 4 6.20 11.10 8.51
CA ALA A 4 6.86 10.99 7.21
C ALA A 4 6.03 10.06 6.30
N ILE A 5 5.63 10.58 5.15
CA ILE A 5 4.78 9.87 4.20
C ILE A 5 5.54 8.62 3.75
N GLN A 6 4.86 7.47 3.72
CA GLN A 6 5.49 6.23 3.25
C GLN A 6 5.63 6.27 1.73
N PRO A 7 6.67 5.64 1.14
CA PRO A 7 6.85 5.54 -0.31
C PRO A 7 5.62 5.04 -1.05
N LEU A 8 4.88 4.11 -0.43
CA LEU A 8 3.60 3.63 -0.92
C LEU A 8 2.67 4.76 -1.38
N ASN A 9 2.61 5.88 -0.64
CA ASN A 9 1.73 6.98 -1.00
C ASN A 9 2.15 7.62 -2.34
N GLU A 10 3.43 7.81 -2.57
CA GLU A 10 3.92 8.35 -3.85
C GLU A 10 3.66 7.37 -4.98
N ILE A 11 3.90 6.07 -4.76
CA ILE A 11 3.61 5.03 -5.76
C ILE A 11 2.13 5.05 -6.16
N LEU A 12 1.22 5.18 -5.18
CA LEU A 12 -0.22 5.26 -5.47
C LEU A 12 -0.59 6.52 -6.26
N ILE A 13 0.03 7.66 -5.96
CA ILE A 13 -0.20 8.91 -6.71
C ILE A 13 0.34 8.78 -8.14
N GLN A 14 1.53 8.20 -8.32
CA GLN A 14 2.16 8.01 -9.63
C GLN A 14 1.34 7.12 -10.57
N HIS A 15 0.65 6.13 -10.01
CA HIS A 15 -0.22 5.21 -10.77
C HIS A 15 -1.70 5.59 -10.74
N GLU A 16 -2.04 6.77 -10.21
CA GLU A 16 -3.41 7.27 -10.06
C GLU A 16 -4.37 6.30 -9.30
N LEU A 17 -3.80 5.45 -8.45
CA LEU A 17 -4.52 4.44 -7.70
C LEU A 17 -5.12 5.01 -6.41
N LYS A 18 -6.40 4.72 -6.17
CA LYS A 18 -7.09 5.09 -4.93
C LYS A 18 -7.03 3.94 -3.93
N ASN A 19 -7.32 4.26 -2.66
CA ASN A 19 -7.42 3.23 -1.62
C ASN A 19 -8.46 2.16 -1.96
N ASP A 20 -9.52 2.55 -2.67
CA ASP A 20 -10.61 1.68 -3.07
C ASP A 20 -10.16 0.64 -4.10
N ASP A 21 -9.29 1.02 -5.05
CA ASP A 21 -8.73 0.11 -6.05
C ASP A 21 -7.92 -1.00 -5.38
N LEU A 22 -7.12 -0.66 -4.36
CA LEU A 22 -6.37 -1.65 -3.60
C LEU A 22 -7.28 -2.58 -2.81
N VAL A 23 -8.34 -2.05 -2.20
CA VAL A 23 -9.30 -2.86 -1.46
C VAL A 23 -10.03 -3.82 -2.40
N LYS A 24 -10.41 -3.37 -3.59
CA LYS A 24 -11.06 -4.18 -4.63
C LYS A 24 -10.15 -5.23 -5.25
N ALA A 25 -8.88 -4.90 -5.46
CA ALA A 25 -7.88 -5.82 -6.01
C ALA A 25 -7.35 -6.82 -4.97
N SER A 26 -7.54 -6.55 -3.66
CA SER A 26 -7.10 -7.47 -2.62
C SER A 26 -7.98 -8.70 -2.56
N ILE A 27 -7.38 -9.87 -2.75
CA ILE A 27 -8.01 -11.18 -2.54
C ILE A 27 -8.21 -11.46 -1.04
N GLU A 28 -7.42 -10.79 -0.20
CA GLU A 28 -7.47 -10.92 1.26
C GLU A 28 -8.32 -9.81 1.88
N GLN A 29 -8.76 -10.00 3.13
CA GLN A 29 -9.46 -8.94 3.85
C GLN A 29 -8.51 -7.75 4.10
N LEU A 30 -8.68 -6.70 3.29
CA LEU A 30 -8.01 -5.41 3.36
C LEU A 30 -9.06 -4.31 3.47
N THR A 31 -8.90 -3.39 4.42
CA THR A 31 -9.85 -2.28 4.66
C THR A 31 -9.24 -0.94 4.26
N HIS A 32 -10.08 0.04 3.90
CA HIS A 32 -9.61 1.40 3.60
C HIS A 32 -8.80 2.02 4.75
N LYS A 33 -9.14 1.72 6.01
CA LYS A 33 -8.39 2.15 7.19
C LYS A 33 -6.98 1.56 7.23
N GLN A 34 -6.82 0.29 6.86
CA GLN A 34 -5.50 -0.35 6.79
C GLN A 34 -4.65 0.28 5.69
N VAL A 35 -5.21 0.50 4.49
CA VAL A 35 -4.50 1.18 3.39
C VAL A 35 -4.10 2.60 3.80
N GLN A 36 -5.03 3.35 4.39
CA GLN A 36 -4.74 4.71 4.86
C GLN A 36 -3.66 4.73 5.95
N LYS A 37 -3.63 3.73 6.84
CA LYS A 37 -2.58 3.59 7.85
C LYS A 37 -1.23 3.28 7.20
N SER A 38 -1.19 2.43 6.18
CA SER A 38 0.03 2.08 5.43
C SER A 38 0.60 3.24 4.62
N ARG A 39 -0.25 4.15 4.11
CA ARG A 39 0.18 5.38 3.40
C ARG A 39 0.78 6.42 4.34
N LYS A 40 0.21 6.52 5.54
CA LYS A 40 0.71 7.40 6.60
C LYS A 40 1.94 6.75 7.22
N GLY A 41 2.90 7.52 7.73
CA GLY A 41 4.11 7.04 8.40
C GLY A 41 3.90 6.28 9.70
N ARG A 42 2.88 5.42 9.81
CA ARG A 42 2.58 4.63 11.00
C ARG A 42 2.93 3.18 10.72
N CYS A 43 3.76 2.59 11.60
CA CYS A 43 4.08 1.17 11.54
C CYS A 43 2.81 0.31 11.45
N VAL A 44 2.75 -0.48 10.39
CA VAL A 44 1.75 -1.52 10.16
C VAL A 44 2.41 -2.88 10.32
N THR A 45 1.65 -3.89 10.73
CA THR A 45 2.16 -5.24 10.88
C THR A 45 2.55 -5.83 9.53
N SER A 46 3.51 -6.75 9.52
CA SER A 46 3.99 -7.39 8.28
C SER A 46 2.85 -8.01 7.47
N ASN A 47 1.84 -8.58 8.14
CA ASN A 47 0.63 -9.10 7.48
C ASN A 47 -0.09 -8.02 6.66
N ILE A 48 -0.26 -6.81 7.20
CA ILE A 48 -0.87 -5.69 6.45
C ILE A 48 0.03 -5.25 5.30
N GLN A 49 1.35 -5.22 5.50
CA GLN A 49 2.31 -4.87 4.44
C GLN A 49 2.20 -5.85 3.26
N TYR A 50 2.17 -7.15 3.51
CA TYR A 50 1.99 -8.17 2.48
C TYR A 50 0.66 -8.06 1.75
N LYS A 51 -0.44 -7.80 2.47
CA LYS A 51 -1.76 -7.58 1.85
C LYS A 51 -1.77 -6.40 0.90
N VAL A 52 -1.20 -5.28 1.34
CA VAL A 52 -1.10 -4.06 0.52
C VAL A 52 -0.18 -4.29 -0.69
N LEU A 53 0.94 -4.99 -0.51
CA LEU A 53 1.84 -5.36 -1.60
C LEU A 53 1.13 -6.20 -2.67
N LYS A 54 0.43 -7.26 -2.25
CA LYS A 54 -0.30 -8.13 -3.17
C LYS A 54 -1.42 -7.38 -3.89
N ALA A 55 -2.16 -6.54 -3.18
CA ALA A 55 -3.19 -5.69 -3.77
C ALA A 55 -2.60 -4.74 -4.82
N LEU A 56 -1.49 -4.06 -4.49
CA LEU A 56 -0.81 -3.14 -5.41
C LEU A 56 -0.30 -3.87 -6.66
N ASN A 57 0.38 -5.00 -6.48
CA ASN A 57 0.86 -5.82 -7.59
C ASN A 57 -0.28 -6.49 -8.38
N GLY A 58 -1.48 -6.59 -7.80
CA GLY A 58 -2.69 -7.01 -8.50
C GLY A 58 -3.32 -5.91 -9.35
N CYS A 59 -3.17 -4.65 -8.94
CA CYS A 59 -3.56 -3.49 -9.76
C CYS A 59 -2.57 -3.21 -10.89
N LEU A 60 -1.32 -3.64 -10.76
CA LEU A 60 -0.22 -3.32 -11.68
C LEU A 60 0.24 -4.58 -12.41
N GLU A 61 -0.19 -4.76 -13.65
CA GLU A 61 0.18 -5.94 -14.46
C GLU A 61 1.65 -5.90 -14.92
N GLU A 62 2.19 -4.70 -15.17
CA GLU A 62 3.52 -4.51 -15.76
C GLU A 62 4.64 -4.39 -14.72
N LYS A 63 4.34 -3.92 -13.49
CA LYS A 63 5.35 -3.57 -12.50
C LYS A 63 5.09 -4.22 -11.15
N LYS A 64 6.04 -5.06 -10.73
CA LYS A 64 6.03 -5.72 -9.42
C LYS A 64 6.90 -4.97 -8.43
N TYR A 65 6.29 -4.49 -7.36
CA TYR A 65 6.96 -3.87 -6.23
C TYR A 65 7.32 -4.91 -5.17
N LYS A 66 8.26 -4.58 -4.29
CA LYS A 66 8.59 -5.34 -3.07
C LYS A 66 8.24 -4.53 -1.83
N ILE A 67 8.17 -5.18 -0.66
CA ILE A 67 7.86 -4.49 0.61
C ILE A 67 8.82 -3.33 0.89
N THR A 68 10.11 -3.50 0.55
CA THR A 68 11.15 -2.48 0.70
C THR A 68 10.91 -1.23 -0.15
N ASP A 69 10.17 -1.34 -1.26
CA ASP A 69 9.78 -0.20 -2.08
C ASP A 69 8.56 0.54 -1.51
N LEU A 70 7.75 -0.13 -0.70
CA LEU A 70 6.50 0.42 -0.15
C LEU A 70 6.69 1.06 1.22
N PHE A 71 7.66 0.57 1.99
CA PHE A 71 7.83 0.90 3.41
C PHE A 71 9.31 1.17 3.74
N ASN A 72 9.60 2.33 4.33
CA ASN A 72 10.95 2.78 4.71
C ASN A 72 11.23 2.60 6.22
N TYR A 73 10.84 1.48 6.82
CA TYR A 73 11.18 1.21 8.22
C TYR A 73 12.61 0.71 8.37
#